data_AF-A0A7S3LQ17-F1
#
_entry.id   AF-A0A7S3LQ17-F1
#
_cell.length_a   1.000
_cell.length_b   1.000
_cell.length_c   1.000
_cell.angle_alpha   90.00
_cell.angle_beta   90.00
_cell.angle_gamma   90.00
#
_symmetry.space_group_name_H-M   'P 1'
#
loop_
_entity.id
_entity.type
_entity.pdbx_description
1 polymer ?
#
loop_
_entity_poly.entity_id
_entity_poly.type
_entity_poly.pdbx_seq_one_letter_code
_entity_poly.pdbx_strand_id
1 'polypeptide(L)'
;MQIRKALFFGVLAWFIYTYLHDPRIHVVDNVINKAISFFSFFSPNHLLTYPRDADKIATLRSINNYLIGQVVRFNAHPDDLQWAEFNATRKKFDIDGPHGPIPVTMLIPKIESEKPFPLFIYYHGGGMVFGEAEDALMYMLGRNGNGIAVGVDYRLAPESPFPKGVLDCYTVLRYLVDHSSDFNIDPNRVIVSGASAGGLMASVSAALSVHGYGDEAPKLKYPLAGQILIFPVLEYPGARHQSWLEFSHMGVRGML
;
A
#
# COMPACT_ATOMS: atom_id res chain seq x y z
N MET A 1 -15.53 34.69 8.69
CA MET A 1 -14.53 34.64 7.60
C MET A 1 -13.31 33.88 8.11
N GLN A 2 -12.93 32.81 7.41
CA GLN A 2 -11.72 31.97 7.58
C GLN A 2 -11.52 31.15 8.86
N ILE A 3 -12.01 29.90 8.84
CA ILE A 3 -11.39 28.78 9.56
C ILE A 3 -11.16 27.66 8.52
N ARG A 4 -9.92 27.53 8.04
CA ARG A 4 -9.46 26.46 7.15
C ARG A 4 -8.04 26.04 7.54
N LYS A 5 -7.89 25.22 8.58
CA LYS A 5 -6.67 24.46 8.89
C LYS A 5 -7.02 23.24 9.73
N ALA A 6 -7.45 22.17 9.10
CA ALA A 6 -7.37 20.82 9.66
C ALA A 6 -7.58 19.83 8.52
N LEU A 7 -6.85 18.71 8.59
CA LEU A 7 -6.95 17.53 7.74
C LEU A 7 -5.98 17.43 6.57
N PHE A 8 -4.71 17.35 6.96
CA PHE A 8 -3.84 16.25 6.54
C PHE A 8 -3.07 15.64 7.74
N PHE A 9 -3.34 16.14 8.95
CA PHE A 9 -2.61 15.82 10.18
C PHE A 9 -3.25 14.69 11.00
N GLY A 10 -4.44 14.16 10.67
CA GLY A 10 -5.14 13.24 11.58
C GLY A 10 -4.39 11.92 11.86
N VAL A 11 -3.85 11.28 10.81
CA VAL A 11 -3.09 10.02 10.95
C VAL A 11 -1.67 10.28 11.45
N LEU A 12 -1.00 11.29 10.89
CA LEU A 12 0.36 11.66 11.28
C LEU A 12 0.41 12.23 12.71
N ALA A 13 -0.59 13.00 13.15
CA ALA A 13 -0.68 13.51 14.51
C ALA A 13 -1.11 12.43 15.50
N TRP A 14 -1.92 11.44 15.12
CA TRP A 14 -2.16 10.28 15.98
C TRP A 14 -0.88 9.45 16.13
N PHE A 15 -0.18 9.15 15.02
CA PHE A 15 1.12 8.47 15.04
C PHE A 15 2.17 9.23 15.86
N ILE A 16 2.30 10.55 15.66
CA ILE A 16 3.21 11.42 16.42
C ILE A 16 2.78 11.54 17.89
N TYR A 17 1.48 11.64 18.19
CA TYR A 17 0.97 11.75 19.56
C TYR A 17 1.22 10.47 20.37
N THR A 18 0.99 9.30 19.78
CA THR A 18 1.34 8.01 20.39
C THR A 18 2.86 7.89 20.62
N TYR A 19 3.67 8.44 19.73
CA TYR A 19 5.14 8.43 19.81
C TYR A 19 5.72 9.40 20.83
N LEU A 20 5.18 10.62 20.91
CA LEU A 20 5.61 11.67 21.84
C LEU A 20 5.28 11.34 23.29
N HIS A 21 4.43 10.34 23.54
CA HIS A 21 3.94 10.01 24.88
C HIS A 21 4.31 8.57 25.32
N ASP A 22 5.08 7.82 24.52
CA ASP A 22 5.72 6.57 24.97
C ASP A 22 7.12 6.88 25.54
N PRO A 23 7.32 6.79 26.86
CA PRO A 23 8.58 7.17 27.52
C PRO A 23 9.76 6.24 27.19
N ARG A 24 9.59 5.22 26.34
CA ARG A 24 10.65 4.27 25.96
C ARG A 24 11.38 4.66 24.68
N ILE A 25 10.95 5.68 23.95
CA ILE A 25 11.43 5.98 22.60
C ILE A 25 12.17 7.34 22.56
N HIS A 26 13.49 7.32 22.75
CA HIS A 26 14.33 8.53 22.84
C HIS A 26 15.10 8.91 21.55
N VAL A 27 14.93 8.18 20.45
CA VAL A 27 15.84 8.29 19.27
C VAL A 27 15.27 9.13 18.11
N VAL A 28 14.03 9.62 18.18
CA VAL A 28 13.26 9.91 16.94
C VAL A 28 12.94 11.40 16.70
N ASP A 29 13.42 12.33 17.52
CA ASP A 29 13.14 13.77 17.34
C ASP A 29 13.64 14.33 15.99
N ASN A 30 14.80 13.88 15.51
CA ASN A 30 15.35 14.33 14.22
C ASN A 30 14.62 13.74 13.00
N VAL A 31 14.08 12.53 13.13
CA VAL A 31 13.36 11.84 12.04
C VAL A 31 11.93 12.36 11.95
N ILE A 32 11.26 12.55 13.08
CA ILE A 32 9.91 13.13 13.16
C ILE A 32 9.93 14.57 12.64
N ASN A 33 10.90 15.40 13.04
CA ASN A 33 10.99 16.78 12.53
C ASN A 33 11.29 16.83 11.02
N LYS A 34 12.06 15.88 10.48
CA LYS A 34 12.27 15.74 9.02
C LYS A 34 11.02 15.26 8.30
N ALA A 35 10.27 14.32 8.87
CA ALA A 35 8.99 13.86 8.33
C ALA A 35 7.95 14.99 8.35
N ILE A 36 7.81 15.73 9.46
CA ILE A 36 6.94 16.90 9.57
C ILE A 36 7.32 17.96 8.53
N SER A 37 8.61 18.24 8.33
CA SER A 37 9.09 19.18 7.31
C SER A 37 8.76 18.71 5.89
N PHE A 38 8.97 17.42 5.60
CA PHE A 38 8.62 16.78 4.33
C PHE A 38 7.11 16.84 4.05
N PHE A 39 6.26 16.57 5.05
CA PHE A 39 4.81 16.64 4.91
C PHE A 39 4.27 18.08 4.88
N SER A 40 4.96 19.02 5.51
CA SER A 40 4.63 20.46 5.47
C SER A 40 4.84 21.07 4.08
N PHE A 41 5.68 20.46 3.24
CA PHE A 41 5.77 20.78 1.81
C PHE A 41 4.44 20.58 1.07
N PHE A 42 3.58 19.66 1.55
CA PHE A 42 2.25 19.38 1.01
C PHE A 42 1.14 20.24 1.63
N SER A 43 1.49 21.41 2.18
CA SER A 43 0.57 22.40 2.76
C SER A 43 -0.62 22.74 1.84
N PRO A 44 -1.82 23.04 2.38
CA PRO A 44 -3.04 23.33 1.60
C PRO A 44 -2.96 24.50 0.61
N ASN A 45 -1.95 25.36 0.70
CA ASN A 45 -1.70 26.42 -0.29
C ASN A 45 -0.87 25.94 -1.51
N HIS A 46 -0.35 24.71 -1.47
CA HIS A 46 0.43 24.04 -2.51
C HIS A 46 -0.19 22.68 -2.84
N LEU A 47 -1.50 22.65 -3.10
CA LEU A 47 -2.18 21.48 -3.66
C LEU A 47 -1.39 20.99 -4.89
N LEU A 48 -0.69 19.86 -4.71
CA LEU A 48 -0.20 18.97 -5.76
C LEU A 48 0.60 19.64 -6.90
N THR A 49 1.41 20.66 -6.65
CA THR A 49 2.48 20.99 -7.60
C THR A 49 3.66 20.05 -7.38
N TYR A 50 3.52 18.81 -7.85
CA TYR A 50 4.67 17.95 -8.02
C TYR A 50 5.68 18.68 -8.93
N PRO A 51 6.99 18.67 -8.60
CA PRO A 51 7.98 19.13 -9.56
C PRO A 51 7.75 18.36 -10.86
N ARG A 52 7.56 19.06 -11.99
CA ARG A 52 7.45 18.39 -13.32
C ARG A 52 8.77 17.79 -13.80
N ASP A 53 9.82 18.03 -13.02
CA ASP A 53 11.19 17.59 -13.25
C ASP A 53 11.34 16.15 -12.73
N ALA A 54 11.50 15.21 -13.65
CA ALA A 54 11.58 13.78 -13.38
C ALA A 54 12.76 13.43 -12.44
N ASP A 55 13.90 14.12 -12.55
CA ASP A 55 15.09 13.84 -11.74
C ASP A 55 14.86 14.25 -10.28
N LYS A 56 14.16 15.37 -10.07
CA LYS A 56 13.74 15.79 -8.73
C LYS A 56 12.73 14.83 -8.12
N ILE A 57 11.77 14.32 -8.91
CA ILE A 57 10.82 13.31 -8.44
C ILE A 57 11.54 12.03 -8.05
N ALA A 58 12.46 11.54 -8.89
CA ALA A 58 13.22 10.33 -8.60
C ALA A 58 14.06 10.47 -7.32
N THR A 59 14.69 11.62 -7.11
CA THR A 59 15.46 11.92 -5.89
C THR A 59 14.57 11.96 -4.65
N LEU A 60 13.43 12.67 -4.72
CA LEU A 60 12.46 12.74 -3.64
C LEU A 60 11.86 11.36 -3.33
N ARG A 61 11.59 10.55 -4.36
CA ARG A 61 11.09 9.18 -4.23
C ARG A 61 12.10 8.29 -3.52
N SER A 62 13.38 8.36 -3.90
CA SER A 62 14.44 7.60 -3.22
C SER A 62 14.55 7.97 -1.74
N ILE A 63 14.55 9.27 -1.41
CA ILE A 63 14.61 9.74 -0.02
C ILE A 63 13.36 9.30 0.76
N ASN A 64 12.17 9.47 0.17
CA ASN A 64 10.91 9.10 0.81
C ASN A 64 10.84 7.59 1.04
N ASN A 65 11.16 6.76 0.05
CA ASN A 65 11.14 5.31 0.17
C ASN A 65 12.12 4.85 1.25
N TYR A 66 13.31 5.45 1.29
CA TYR A 66 14.26 5.18 2.38
C TYR A 66 13.66 5.54 3.75
N LEU A 67 13.10 6.74 3.92
CA LEU A 67 12.55 7.19 5.21
C LEU A 67 11.33 6.37 5.64
N ILE A 68 10.37 6.12 4.73
CA ILE A 68 9.22 5.26 5.00
C ILE A 68 9.69 3.85 5.32
N GLY A 69 10.63 3.30 4.54
CA GLY A 69 11.22 2.00 4.80
C GLY A 69 11.88 1.91 6.19
N GLN A 70 12.58 2.95 6.63
CA GLN A 70 13.13 3.02 7.99
C GLN A 70 12.02 3.08 9.06
N VAL A 71 10.99 3.91 8.86
CA VAL A 71 9.87 4.03 9.81
C VAL A 71 9.08 2.72 9.90
N VAL A 72 8.82 2.10 8.76
CA VAL A 72 8.10 0.82 8.64
C VAL A 72 8.93 -0.29 9.29
N ARG A 73 10.25 -0.37 9.05
CA ARG A 73 11.14 -1.34 9.72
C ARG A 73 11.28 -1.09 11.22
N PHE A 74 11.34 0.17 11.64
CA PHE A 74 11.43 0.50 13.07
C PHE A 74 10.15 0.13 13.82
N ASN A 75 8.99 0.29 13.17
CA ASN A 75 7.69 -0.07 13.74
C ASN A 75 7.30 -1.53 13.47
N ALA A 76 8.01 -2.23 12.59
CA ALA A 76 7.79 -3.65 12.34
C ALA A 76 8.07 -4.43 13.62
N HIS A 77 7.23 -5.43 13.91
CA HIS A 77 7.57 -6.35 14.98
C HIS A 77 8.87 -7.07 14.60
N PRO A 78 9.86 -7.19 15.52
CA PRO A 78 11.14 -7.85 15.20
C PRO A 78 10.97 -9.24 14.59
N ASP A 79 9.96 -9.98 15.04
CA ASP A 79 9.62 -11.29 14.50
C ASP A 79 9.19 -11.28 13.03
N ASP A 80 8.52 -10.21 12.56
CA ASP A 80 8.07 -10.12 11.16
C ASP A 80 9.28 -9.95 10.23
N LEU A 81 10.24 -9.12 10.65
CA LEU A 81 11.51 -8.93 9.95
C LEU A 81 12.34 -10.21 9.96
N GLN A 82 12.52 -10.84 11.12
CA GLN A 82 13.23 -12.11 11.26
C GLN A 82 12.57 -13.22 10.45
N TRP A 83 11.23 -13.28 10.44
CA TRP A 83 10.51 -14.26 9.62
C TRP A 83 10.79 -14.04 8.14
N ALA A 84 10.70 -12.81 7.65
CA ALA A 84 10.94 -12.50 6.24
C ALA A 84 12.39 -12.80 5.82
N GLU A 85 13.35 -12.68 6.75
CA GLU A 85 14.77 -12.92 6.51
C GLU A 85 15.15 -14.41 6.58
N PHE A 86 14.67 -15.12 7.60
CA PHE A 86 15.13 -16.48 7.92
C PHE A 86 14.09 -17.55 7.57
N ASN A 87 12.81 -17.26 7.76
CA ASN A 87 11.70 -18.23 7.68
C ASN A 87 10.86 -18.09 6.41
N ALA A 88 11.26 -17.23 5.48
CA ALA A 88 10.69 -17.12 4.15
C ALA A 88 11.77 -17.23 3.07
N THR A 89 11.41 -17.79 1.93
CA THR A 89 12.20 -17.72 0.71
C THR A 89 11.73 -16.52 -0.10
N ARG A 90 12.65 -15.60 -0.39
CA ARG A 90 12.39 -14.41 -1.18
C ARG A 90 12.66 -14.68 -2.66
N LYS A 91 11.70 -14.32 -3.51
CA LYS A 91 11.83 -14.33 -4.97
C LYS A 91 11.43 -12.97 -5.54
N LYS A 92 12.23 -12.44 -6.46
CA LYS A 92 11.88 -11.27 -7.28
C LYS A 92 11.81 -11.70 -8.72
N PHE A 93 10.75 -11.29 -9.40
CA PHE A 93 10.52 -11.58 -10.81
C PHE A 93 9.52 -10.58 -11.37
N ASP A 94 9.41 -10.55 -12.70
CA ASP A 94 8.47 -9.68 -13.38
C ASP A 94 7.26 -10.47 -13.87
N ILE A 95 6.09 -9.84 -13.82
CA ILE A 95 4.86 -10.31 -14.47
C ILE A 95 4.60 -9.43 -15.68
N ASP A 96 4.31 -10.04 -16.82
CA ASP A 96 3.98 -9.29 -18.04
C ASP A 96 2.67 -8.52 -17.86
N GLY A 97 2.75 -7.20 -18.03
CA GLY A 97 1.62 -6.28 -17.94
C GLY A 97 1.28 -5.60 -19.27
N PRO A 98 0.09 -5.00 -19.38
CA PRO A 98 -0.37 -4.32 -20.60
C PRO A 98 0.50 -3.10 -20.99
N HIS A 99 1.32 -2.62 -20.07
CA HIS A 99 2.22 -1.48 -20.28
C HIS A 99 3.71 -1.85 -20.09
N GLY A 100 4.03 -3.15 -20.17
CA GLY A 100 5.35 -3.72 -19.96
C GLY A 100 5.46 -4.50 -18.64
N PRO A 101 6.66 -5.02 -18.31
CA PRO A 101 6.90 -5.84 -17.11
C PRO A 101 6.51 -5.11 -15.80
N ILE A 102 5.93 -5.85 -14.85
CA ILE A 102 5.54 -5.39 -13.52
C ILE A 102 6.36 -6.18 -12.49
N PRO A 103 7.32 -5.54 -11.80
CA PRO A 103 8.13 -6.24 -10.81
C PRO A 103 7.29 -6.62 -9.59
N VAL A 104 7.54 -7.81 -9.06
CA VAL A 104 6.95 -8.29 -7.81
C VAL A 104 8.00 -8.88 -6.90
N THR A 105 7.78 -8.73 -5.60
CA THR A 105 8.54 -9.45 -4.57
C THR A 105 7.61 -10.45 -3.91
N MET A 106 7.97 -11.73 -3.96
CA MET A 106 7.24 -12.83 -3.36
C MET A 106 8.01 -13.42 -2.18
N LEU A 107 7.33 -13.59 -1.05
CA LEU A 107 7.81 -14.30 0.12
C LEU A 107 7.04 -15.60 0.27
N ILE A 108 7.76 -16.72 0.26
CA ILE A 108 7.21 -18.06 0.39
C ILE A 108 7.60 -18.61 1.77
N PRO A 109 6.65 -18.98 2.64
CA PRO A 109 6.98 -19.49 3.97
C PRO A 109 7.78 -20.79 3.87
N LYS A 110 8.85 -20.94 4.67
CA LYS A 110 9.63 -22.18 4.79
C LYS A 110 8.99 -23.13 5.80
N ILE A 111 7.75 -23.50 5.53
CA ILE A 111 6.99 -24.46 6.34
C ILE A 111 6.55 -25.62 5.44
N GLU A 112 6.58 -26.83 5.97
CA GLU A 112 6.00 -27.98 5.28
C GLU A 112 4.47 -27.82 5.26
N SER A 113 3.87 -28.02 4.10
CA SER A 113 2.43 -27.97 3.92
C SER A 113 1.98 -29.02 2.92
N GLU A 114 1.00 -29.83 3.32
CA GLU A 114 0.33 -30.80 2.44
C GLU A 114 -0.70 -30.13 1.52
N LYS A 115 -1.04 -28.86 1.79
CA LYS A 115 -2.02 -28.08 1.03
C LYS A 115 -1.36 -26.86 0.37
N PRO A 116 -1.87 -26.38 -0.78
CA PRO A 116 -1.45 -25.11 -1.34
C PRO A 116 -1.64 -23.95 -0.35
N PHE A 117 -0.77 -22.96 -0.42
CA PHE A 117 -0.73 -21.84 0.52
C PHE A 117 -1.84 -20.81 0.25
N PRO A 118 -2.36 -20.13 1.28
CA PRO A 118 -3.10 -18.89 1.06
C PRO A 118 -2.17 -17.83 0.44
N LEU A 119 -2.75 -16.94 -0.36
CA LEU A 119 -2.06 -15.83 -1.01
C LEU A 119 -2.52 -14.49 -0.42
N PHE A 120 -1.55 -13.67 -0.05
CA PHE A 120 -1.73 -12.27 0.36
C PHE A 120 -1.03 -11.37 -0.65
N ILE A 121 -1.79 -10.58 -1.41
CA ILE A 121 -1.22 -9.58 -2.31
C ILE A 121 -1.28 -8.24 -1.62
N TYR A 122 -0.13 -7.62 -1.39
CA TYR A 122 0.01 -6.32 -0.75
C TYR A 122 0.36 -5.25 -1.78
N TYR A 123 -0.41 -4.18 -1.78
CA TYR A 123 -0.15 -2.96 -2.53
C TYR A 123 0.34 -1.88 -1.57
N HIS A 124 1.52 -1.34 -1.83
CA HIS A 124 2.13 -0.34 -0.95
C HIS A 124 1.39 1.00 -0.99
N GLY A 125 1.49 1.76 0.11
CA GLY A 125 1.02 3.15 0.17
C GLY A 125 1.97 4.14 -0.51
N GLY A 126 1.70 5.44 -0.39
CA GLY A 126 2.57 6.49 -0.96
C GLY A 126 1.91 7.37 -2.02
N GLY A 127 0.57 7.50 -1.98
CA GLY A 127 -0.16 8.43 -2.84
C GLY A 127 -0.06 8.14 -4.34
N MET A 128 0.26 6.88 -4.71
CA MET A 128 0.53 6.46 -6.10
C MET A 128 1.76 7.13 -6.74
N VAL A 129 2.60 7.77 -5.93
CA VAL A 129 3.82 8.47 -6.39
C VAL A 129 5.07 7.93 -5.71
N PHE A 130 4.91 7.31 -4.54
CA PHE A 130 5.98 6.75 -3.72
C PHE A 130 5.67 5.34 -3.25
N GLY A 131 6.65 4.72 -2.59
CA GLY A 131 6.59 3.37 -2.02
C GLY A 131 7.29 2.33 -2.89
N GLU A 132 7.32 1.10 -2.38
CA GLU A 132 7.97 -0.07 -2.97
C GLU A 132 7.28 -1.35 -2.48
N ALA A 133 7.47 -2.46 -3.19
CA ALA A 133 6.83 -3.74 -2.93
C ALA A 133 7.11 -4.31 -1.53
N GLU A 134 8.33 -4.12 -1.02
CA GLU A 134 8.73 -4.63 0.29
C GLU A 134 8.30 -3.69 1.42
N ASP A 135 7.39 -4.15 2.27
CA ASP A 135 6.81 -3.40 3.38
C ASP A 135 6.65 -4.33 4.60
N ALA A 136 6.76 -3.80 5.83
CA ALA A 136 6.55 -4.61 7.03
C ALA A 136 5.13 -5.19 7.12
N LEU A 137 4.13 -4.48 6.57
CA LEU A 137 2.77 -5.00 6.49
C LEU A 137 2.69 -6.25 5.61
N MET A 138 3.44 -6.28 4.50
CA MET A 138 3.56 -7.49 3.67
C MET A 138 4.19 -8.65 4.47
N TYR A 139 5.23 -8.37 5.27
CA TYR A 139 5.91 -9.41 6.07
C TYR A 139 4.99 -9.96 7.16
N MET A 140 4.26 -9.08 7.84
CA MET A 140 3.28 -9.42 8.86
C MET A 140 2.17 -10.30 8.29
N LEU A 141 1.68 -10.00 7.08
CA LEU A 141 0.67 -10.82 6.39
C LEU A 141 1.20 -12.23 6.09
N GLY A 142 2.42 -12.33 5.55
CA GLY A 142 3.04 -13.62 5.26
C GLY A 142 3.26 -14.47 6.52
N ARG A 143 3.81 -13.86 7.58
CA ARG A 143 4.06 -14.53 8.87
C ARG A 143 2.78 -14.98 9.54
N ASN A 144 1.86 -14.06 9.80
CA ASN A 144 0.65 -14.36 10.58
C ASN A 144 -0.36 -15.19 9.78
N GLY A 145 -0.34 -15.06 8.45
CA GLY A 145 -1.18 -15.82 7.55
C GLY A 145 -0.66 -17.22 7.22
N ASN A 146 0.57 -17.55 7.60
CA ASN A 146 1.28 -18.77 7.18
C ASN A 146 1.12 -19.03 5.67
N GLY A 147 1.32 -17.97 4.88
CA GLY A 147 0.98 -17.94 3.46
C GLY A 147 2.00 -17.23 2.61
N ILE A 148 1.81 -17.32 1.31
CA ILE A 148 2.61 -16.58 0.35
C ILE A 148 2.19 -15.12 0.39
N ALA A 149 3.14 -14.22 0.60
CA ALA A 149 2.91 -12.78 0.51
C ALA A 149 3.59 -12.22 -0.74
N VAL A 150 2.88 -11.40 -1.51
CA VAL A 150 3.40 -10.77 -2.73
C VAL A 150 3.21 -9.26 -2.65
N GLY A 151 4.32 -8.53 -2.66
CA GLY A 151 4.35 -7.09 -2.83
C GLY A 151 4.46 -6.73 -4.31
N VAL A 152 3.72 -5.70 -4.74
CA VAL A 152 3.68 -5.28 -6.15
C VAL A 152 4.33 -3.91 -6.31
N ASP A 153 5.36 -3.82 -7.16
CA ASP A 153 5.98 -2.55 -7.58
C ASP A 153 5.17 -1.97 -8.76
N TYR A 154 3.93 -1.58 -8.47
CA TYR A 154 3.04 -1.02 -9.49
C TYR A 154 3.57 0.33 -10.00
N ARG A 155 3.30 0.65 -11.27
CA ARG A 155 3.81 1.90 -11.86
C ARG A 155 3.25 3.13 -11.15
N LEU A 156 4.13 4.11 -10.93
CA LEU A 156 3.85 5.32 -10.17
C LEU A 156 3.67 6.54 -11.07
N ALA A 157 2.85 7.47 -10.59
CA ALA A 157 2.75 8.81 -11.14
C ALA A 157 3.97 9.66 -10.74
N PRO A 158 4.32 10.68 -11.53
CA PRO A 158 3.66 11.11 -12.77
C PRO A 158 4.11 10.36 -14.03
N GLU A 159 5.13 9.51 -13.97
CA GLU A 159 5.68 8.77 -15.12
C GLU A 159 4.63 7.84 -15.74
N SER A 160 3.78 7.29 -14.89
CA SER A 160 2.65 6.45 -15.27
C SER A 160 1.39 6.91 -14.54
N PRO A 161 0.68 7.91 -15.09
CA PRO A 161 -0.54 8.40 -14.46
C PRO A 161 -1.64 7.33 -14.46
N PHE A 162 -2.69 7.58 -13.70
CA PHE A 162 -3.92 6.79 -13.73
C PHE A 162 -4.37 6.52 -15.18
N PRO A 163 -4.81 5.29 -15.54
CA PRO A 163 -5.09 4.15 -14.65
C PRO A 163 -3.94 3.13 -14.52
N LYS A 164 -2.72 3.42 -15.01
CA LYS A 164 -1.67 2.39 -15.20
C LYS A 164 -1.33 1.57 -13.95
N GLY A 165 -1.05 2.23 -12.82
CA GLY A 165 -0.73 1.52 -11.57
C GLY A 165 -1.89 0.65 -11.05
N VAL A 166 -3.14 1.07 -11.26
CA VAL A 166 -4.33 0.28 -10.89
C VAL A 166 -4.41 -0.99 -11.74
N LEU A 167 -4.19 -0.86 -13.05
CA LEU A 167 -4.19 -2.00 -13.97
C LEU A 167 -3.03 -2.95 -13.68
N ASP A 168 -1.87 -2.44 -13.27
CA ASP A 168 -0.74 -3.28 -12.86
C ASP A 168 -1.10 -4.13 -11.63
N CYS A 169 -1.67 -3.52 -10.59
CA CYS A 169 -2.13 -4.22 -9.39
C CYS A 169 -3.12 -5.35 -9.71
N TYR A 170 -4.09 -5.08 -10.58
CA TYR A 170 -5.08 -6.07 -10.99
C TYR A 170 -4.48 -7.16 -11.89
N THR A 171 -3.57 -6.79 -12.78
CA THR A 171 -2.87 -7.73 -13.67
C THR A 171 -2.08 -8.75 -12.86
N VAL A 172 -1.35 -8.30 -11.82
CA VAL A 172 -0.62 -9.20 -10.92
C VAL A 172 -1.55 -10.13 -10.16
N LEU A 173 -2.66 -9.60 -9.62
CA LEU A 173 -3.68 -10.44 -8.96
C LEU A 173 -4.18 -11.53 -9.90
N ARG A 174 -4.62 -11.16 -11.09
CA ARG A 174 -5.16 -12.10 -12.06
C ARG A 174 -4.11 -13.14 -12.46
N TYR A 175 -2.88 -12.71 -12.76
CA TYR A 175 -1.81 -13.60 -13.16
C TYR A 175 -1.52 -14.67 -12.11
N LEU A 176 -1.39 -14.30 -10.83
CA LEU A 176 -1.11 -15.24 -9.75
C LEU A 176 -2.26 -16.21 -9.49
N VAL A 177 -3.50 -15.78 -9.72
CA VAL A 177 -4.69 -16.63 -9.60
C VAL A 177 -4.80 -17.60 -10.78
N ASP A 178 -4.54 -17.14 -12.00
CA ASP A 178 -4.59 -17.97 -13.21
C ASP A 178 -3.48 -19.03 -13.21
N HIS A 179 -2.33 -18.72 -12.61
CA HIS A 179 -1.15 -19.60 -12.49
C HIS A 179 -0.98 -20.17 -11.07
N SER A 180 -2.05 -20.27 -10.28
CA SER A 180 -1.95 -20.59 -8.85
C SER A 180 -1.24 -21.92 -8.58
N SER A 181 -1.39 -22.92 -9.47
CA SER A 181 -0.69 -24.20 -9.39
C SER A 181 0.83 -24.06 -9.42
N ASP A 182 1.34 -23.15 -10.25
CA ASP A 182 2.77 -22.99 -10.53
C ASP A 182 3.51 -22.40 -9.32
N PHE A 183 2.76 -21.69 -8.48
CA PHE A 183 3.25 -21.07 -7.24
C PHE A 183 2.82 -21.83 -5.98
N ASN A 184 2.14 -22.98 -6.11
CA ASN A 184 1.54 -23.72 -5.00
C ASN A 184 0.59 -22.86 -4.13
N ILE A 185 -0.26 -22.08 -4.79
CA ILE A 185 -1.27 -21.19 -4.19
C ILE A 185 -2.64 -21.86 -4.26
N ASP A 186 -3.42 -21.77 -3.17
CA ASP A 186 -4.85 -22.08 -3.18
C ASP A 186 -5.63 -20.88 -3.74
N PRO A 187 -6.21 -20.99 -4.95
CA PRO A 187 -6.90 -19.88 -5.58
C PRO A 187 -8.20 -19.47 -4.86
N ASN A 188 -8.70 -20.28 -3.91
CA ASN A 188 -9.87 -19.94 -3.09
C ASN A 188 -9.49 -19.22 -1.79
N ARG A 189 -8.19 -19.02 -1.53
CA ARG A 189 -7.66 -18.37 -0.32
C ARG A 189 -6.78 -17.19 -0.67
N VAL A 190 -7.30 -16.32 -1.53
CA VAL A 190 -6.60 -15.13 -2.04
C VAL A 190 -7.18 -13.89 -1.38
N ILE A 191 -6.31 -13.09 -0.75
CA ILE A 191 -6.63 -11.82 -0.13
C ILE A 191 -5.81 -10.71 -0.79
N VAL A 192 -6.47 -9.62 -1.16
CA VAL A 192 -5.81 -8.37 -1.54
C VAL A 192 -5.73 -7.43 -0.34
N SER A 193 -4.66 -6.67 -0.23
CA SER A 193 -4.45 -5.78 0.90
C SER A 193 -3.64 -4.55 0.52
N GLY A 194 -3.72 -3.51 1.33
CA GLY A 194 -2.88 -2.34 1.14
C GLY A 194 -3.19 -1.21 2.11
N ALA A 195 -2.23 -0.29 2.21
CA ALA A 195 -2.28 0.85 3.12
C ALA A 195 -2.43 2.18 2.37
N SER A 196 -3.31 3.08 2.82
CA SER A 196 -3.55 4.38 2.19
C SER A 196 -3.91 4.24 0.69
N ALA A 197 -3.08 4.78 -0.22
CA ALA A 197 -3.22 4.58 -1.66
C ALA A 197 -3.16 3.10 -2.07
N GLY A 198 -2.42 2.25 -1.35
CA GLY A 198 -2.46 0.81 -1.56
C GLY A 198 -3.80 0.19 -1.19
N GLY A 199 -4.50 0.76 -0.20
CA GLY A 199 -5.86 0.38 0.15
C GLY A 199 -6.87 0.71 -0.95
N LEU A 200 -6.67 1.83 -1.66
CA LEU A 200 -7.40 2.13 -2.90
C LEU A 200 -7.17 1.02 -3.95
N MET A 201 -5.91 0.65 -4.19
CA MET A 201 -5.56 -0.41 -5.16
C MET A 201 -6.21 -1.74 -4.81
N ALA A 202 -6.20 -2.12 -3.52
CA ALA A 202 -6.84 -3.33 -3.03
C ALA A 202 -8.36 -3.31 -3.27
N SER A 203 -9.00 -2.18 -2.95
CA SER A 203 -10.44 -2.00 -3.11
C SER A 203 -10.87 -2.08 -4.58
N VAL A 204 -10.13 -1.40 -5.46
CA VAL A 204 -10.40 -1.43 -6.90
C VAL A 204 -10.13 -2.82 -7.49
N SER A 205 -9.05 -3.49 -7.08
CA SER A 205 -8.76 -4.86 -7.52
C SER A 205 -9.87 -5.84 -7.10
N ALA A 206 -10.40 -5.69 -5.88
CA ALA A 206 -11.53 -6.46 -5.43
C ALA A 206 -12.80 -6.19 -6.26
N ALA A 207 -13.11 -4.93 -6.55
CA ALA A 207 -14.24 -4.57 -7.41
C ALA A 207 -14.10 -5.14 -8.84
N LEU A 208 -12.92 -5.00 -9.44
CA LEU A 208 -12.61 -5.55 -10.77
C LEU A 208 -12.70 -7.08 -10.78
N SER A 209 -12.31 -7.76 -9.70
CA SER A 209 -12.41 -9.23 -9.63
C SER A 209 -13.84 -9.75 -9.82
N VAL A 210 -14.85 -8.97 -9.38
CA VAL A 210 -16.27 -9.34 -9.46
C VAL A 210 -16.94 -8.78 -10.71
N HIS A 211 -16.67 -7.52 -11.04
CA HIS A 211 -17.39 -6.80 -12.09
C HIS A 211 -16.69 -6.87 -13.45
N GLY A 212 -15.36 -6.96 -13.46
CA GLY A 212 -14.53 -6.78 -14.63
C GLY A 212 -14.58 -5.35 -15.19
N TYR A 213 -13.71 -5.06 -16.14
CA TYR A 213 -13.67 -3.83 -16.93
C TYR A 213 -13.06 -4.13 -18.31
N GLY A 214 -13.94 -4.38 -19.28
CA GLY A 214 -13.54 -4.74 -20.65
C GLY A 214 -12.53 -5.90 -20.70
N ASP A 215 -11.71 -5.91 -21.76
CA ASP A 215 -10.63 -6.88 -21.93
C ASP A 215 -9.39 -6.54 -21.09
N GLU A 216 -9.28 -5.29 -20.61
CA GLU A 216 -8.14 -4.81 -19.81
C GLU A 216 -8.13 -5.40 -18.39
N ALA A 217 -9.31 -5.68 -17.83
CA ALA A 217 -9.46 -6.29 -16.51
C ALA A 217 -10.66 -7.25 -16.49
N PRO A 218 -10.56 -8.44 -17.11
CA PRO A 218 -11.62 -9.43 -17.08
C PRO A 218 -11.84 -9.92 -15.64
N LYS A 219 -13.04 -10.42 -15.33
CA LYS A 219 -13.37 -10.98 -14.01
C LYS A 219 -12.41 -12.08 -13.60
N LEU A 220 -12.19 -12.20 -12.29
CA LEU A 220 -11.34 -13.23 -11.73
C LEU A 220 -12.04 -14.60 -11.80
N LYS A 221 -11.29 -15.66 -12.13
CA LYS A 221 -11.83 -17.02 -12.25
C LYS A 221 -12.33 -17.59 -10.91
N TYR A 222 -11.67 -17.22 -9.82
CA TYR A 222 -12.02 -17.61 -8.45
C TYR A 222 -12.33 -16.36 -7.64
N PRO A 223 -13.30 -16.40 -6.71
CA PRO A 223 -13.60 -15.26 -5.87
C PRO A 223 -12.45 -15.00 -4.88
N LEU A 224 -12.25 -13.74 -4.53
CA LEU A 224 -11.37 -13.38 -3.42
C LEU A 224 -11.95 -13.88 -2.10
N ALA A 225 -11.08 -14.38 -1.21
CA ALA A 225 -11.45 -14.74 0.16
C ALA A 225 -11.69 -13.51 1.04
N GLY A 226 -11.12 -12.36 0.68
CA GLY A 226 -11.32 -11.10 1.38
C GLY A 226 -10.43 -9.97 0.89
N GLN A 227 -10.58 -8.81 1.51
CA GLN A 227 -9.70 -7.65 1.34
C GLN A 227 -9.35 -7.03 2.69
N ILE A 228 -8.10 -6.62 2.87
CA ILE A 228 -7.62 -5.96 4.10
C ILE A 228 -7.24 -4.52 3.76
N LEU A 229 -8.06 -3.57 4.21
CA LEU A 229 -7.94 -2.15 3.88
C LEU A 229 -7.41 -1.37 5.08
N ILE A 230 -6.17 -0.90 4.99
CA ILE A 230 -5.50 -0.21 6.09
C ILE A 230 -5.56 1.29 5.81
N PHE A 231 -6.41 2.03 6.55
CA PHE A 231 -6.69 3.46 6.35
C PHE A 231 -6.79 3.87 4.86
N PRO A 232 -7.65 3.20 4.06
CA PRO A 232 -7.65 3.33 2.61
C PRO A 232 -8.07 4.72 2.15
N VAL A 233 -7.66 5.08 0.92
CA VAL A 233 -8.27 6.20 0.19
C VAL A 233 -9.43 5.64 -0.62
N LEU A 234 -10.68 5.86 -0.20
CA LEU A 234 -11.86 5.36 -0.93
C LEU A 234 -12.63 6.46 -1.65
N GLU A 235 -12.40 7.71 -1.27
CA GLU A 235 -13.11 8.85 -1.82
C GLU A 235 -12.16 9.99 -2.19
N TYR A 236 -12.58 10.78 -3.17
CA TYR A 236 -11.89 12.01 -3.50
C TYR A 236 -12.17 13.07 -2.41
N PRO A 237 -11.17 13.83 -1.93
CA PRO A 237 -11.36 14.84 -0.87
C PRO A 237 -12.40 15.95 -1.15
N GLY A 238 -12.87 16.07 -2.40
CA GLY A 238 -13.95 16.97 -2.80
C GLY A 238 -15.36 16.35 -2.82
N ALA A 239 -15.49 15.05 -2.53
CA ALA A 239 -16.78 14.39 -2.44
C ALA A 239 -17.60 14.99 -1.28
N ARG A 240 -18.88 15.30 -1.53
CA ARG A 240 -19.80 15.90 -0.55
C ARG A 240 -20.98 14.98 -0.31
N HIS A 241 -20.74 13.91 0.44
CA HIS A 241 -21.83 13.05 0.90
C HIS A 241 -22.61 13.71 2.03
N GLN A 242 -23.86 13.30 2.21
CA GLN A 242 -24.73 13.85 3.25
C GLN A 242 -24.16 13.60 4.66
N SER A 243 -23.56 12.42 4.88
CA SER A 243 -22.79 12.10 6.08
C SER A 243 -21.61 13.06 6.30
N TRP A 244 -20.90 13.45 5.25
CA TRP A 244 -19.82 14.44 5.35
C TRP A 244 -20.35 15.79 5.84
N LEU A 245 -21.49 16.25 5.32
CA LEU A 245 -22.12 17.50 5.75
C LEU A 245 -22.57 17.42 7.21
N GLU A 246 -23.27 16.33 7.56
CA GLU A 246 -23.82 16.06 8.88
C GLU A 246 -22.73 15.97 9.94
N PHE A 247 -21.62 15.28 9.67
CA PHE A 247 -20.55 15.03 10.64
C PHE A 247 -19.35 15.97 10.51
N SER A 248 -19.38 16.94 9.58
CA SER A 248 -18.29 17.89 9.32
C SER A 248 -17.88 18.73 10.55
N HIS A 249 -18.75 18.83 11.55
CA HIS A 249 -18.52 19.55 12.80
C HIS A 249 -17.79 18.71 13.86
N MET A 250 -17.74 17.39 13.72
CA MET A 250 -17.15 16.45 14.69
C MET A 250 -15.63 16.22 14.48
N GLY A 251 -14.96 17.03 13.67
CA GLY A 251 -13.49 17.04 13.55
C GLY A 251 -12.86 15.96 12.65
N VAL A 252 -13.62 14.98 12.14
CA VAL A 252 -13.12 13.90 11.27
C VAL A 252 -13.37 14.22 9.77
N ARG A 253 -12.91 15.37 9.27
CA ARG A 253 -13.01 15.68 7.82
C ARG A 253 -11.85 15.08 7.00
N GLY A 254 -11.79 13.76 6.83
CA GLY A 254 -10.83 13.17 5.88
C GLY A 254 -10.23 11.81 6.25
N MET A 255 -10.89 11.05 7.13
CA MET A 255 -10.60 9.64 7.37
C MET A 255 -11.91 8.85 7.26
N LEU A 256 -12.52 8.86 6.08
CA LEU A 256 -13.45 7.84 5.60
C LEU A 256 -13.22 7.72 4.10
#